data_AF-A0A5C5SJY1-F1
#
_entry.id   AF-A0A5C5SJY1-F1
#
_cell.length_a   1.000
_cell.length_b   1.000
_cell.length_c   1.000
_cell.angle_alpha   90.00
_cell.angle_beta   90.00
_cell.angle_gamma   90.00
#
_symmetry.space_group_name_H-M   'P 1'
#
loop_
_entity.id
_entity.type
_entity.pdbx_description
1 polymer ?
#
loop_
_entity_poly.entity_id
_entity_poly.type
_entity_poly.pdbx_seq_one_letter_code
_entity_poly.pdbx_strand_id
1 'polypeptide(L)'
;MTKVKICGLMEEAHVKAAEGADAIGFVFAPSKRRVSVERANELAKYAPVDIEKIGVFVNASLEEIEKAVEMVPLTMVQLHGDEPDSLVEAIRVPVVQAFSIRSKQDVERLKNSVADYVLVDAPGTDHRGGSGNVFDWSLLEGGGIDASKLIVAGGLNPENVRSAIKQTRPFMVDVSSGVETHGRKDSSKIQKFIQQAKGDLMEQAIEKVGFFGKYGGQFVPETLMKAVKELEDAYTEAKQDPEFLEEYHHYLKEYVGREQPLTFAKRLTDAWGGPKVYLKREDLNHTGAHKINNALGQALLAMRMGKRKIVAETGAGQHGVATATVCALFDLECVIFMGEEDIKRQQLNVFRMKLLGARVESVTKGSSTLKDAVNEALRYWVTNVEDTHYLIGSALGPHPFPTMVRDFQSVIGKETRRQILEHEGRLPDVVLACIGGGSNAIGMFYPFLQDESVKLIGVEAAGEGADTERHAATMTKGTEGVLHGAFMKLLQDDAGQVQEAHSISAGLDYPGVGPEHAHLADIGRVEYKAITDEEALKAVITFSQLEGIIPALESAHAIAEAEKWAKQMAPDELLVICVSGRGDKDMATYAERLEGLT
;
A
#
# COMPACT_ATOMS: atom_id res chain seq x y z
N MET A 1 -5.50 11.63 16.33
CA MET A 1 -6.37 12.05 15.21
C MET A 1 -7.72 12.45 15.80
N THR A 2 -8.33 13.54 15.33
CA THR A 2 -9.64 13.99 15.85
C THR A 2 -10.76 13.06 15.38
N LYS A 3 -11.57 12.56 16.31
CA LYS A 3 -12.73 11.70 16.03
C LYS A 3 -13.88 12.49 15.38
N VAL A 4 -14.75 11.80 14.66
CA VAL A 4 -15.91 12.39 13.97
C VAL A 4 -17.21 11.79 14.48
N LYS A 5 -18.15 12.65 14.86
CA LYS A 5 -19.50 12.28 15.27
C LYS A 5 -20.57 12.85 14.35
N ILE A 6 -21.51 12.00 13.92
CA ILE A 6 -22.70 12.41 13.18
C ILE A 6 -23.94 12.31 14.07
N CYS A 7 -24.50 13.45 14.46
CA CYS A 7 -25.57 13.51 15.46
C CYS A 7 -26.97 13.74 14.86
N GLY A 8 -27.99 13.08 15.42
CA GLY A 8 -29.39 13.24 15.04
C GLY A 8 -29.80 12.40 13.83
N LEU A 9 -29.35 11.14 13.78
CA LEU A 9 -29.71 10.19 12.73
C LEU A 9 -31.09 9.58 13.00
N MET A 10 -31.98 9.64 12.00
CA MET A 10 -33.36 9.14 12.10
C MET A 10 -33.70 8.02 11.09
N GLU A 11 -32.79 7.75 10.16
CA GLU A 11 -33.04 6.86 9.03
C GLU A 11 -31.82 6.01 8.70
N GLU A 12 -32.07 4.80 8.22
CA GLU A 12 -31.06 3.81 7.85
C GLU A 12 -30.03 4.36 6.86
N ALA A 13 -30.49 5.04 5.81
CA ALA A 13 -29.61 5.60 4.78
C ALA A 13 -28.56 6.55 5.36
N HIS A 14 -28.90 7.30 6.41
CA HIS A 14 -27.98 8.25 7.06
C HIS A 14 -27.06 7.56 8.07
N VAL A 15 -27.49 6.46 8.70
CA VAL A 15 -26.60 5.62 9.51
C VAL A 15 -25.55 4.96 8.63
N LYS A 16 -25.95 4.41 7.47
CA LYS A 16 -25.01 3.86 6.48
C LYS A 16 -24.08 4.95 5.93
N ALA A 17 -24.60 6.14 5.62
CA ALA A 17 -23.77 7.24 5.15
C ALA A 17 -22.75 7.75 6.19
N ALA A 18 -22.95 7.44 7.47
CA ALA A 18 -22.01 7.74 8.54
C ALA A 18 -20.87 6.70 8.65
N GLU A 19 -20.78 5.75 7.72
CA GLU A 19 -19.61 4.88 7.56
C GLU A 19 -18.32 5.72 7.45
N GLY A 20 -17.31 5.37 8.24
CA GLY A 20 -16.08 6.14 8.39
C GLY A 20 -16.14 7.22 9.48
N ALA A 21 -17.28 7.50 10.11
CA ALA A 21 -17.33 8.24 11.38
C ALA A 21 -16.91 7.35 12.55
N ASP A 22 -16.49 7.96 13.66
CA ASP A 22 -16.10 7.25 14.88
C ASP A 22 -17.26 7.14 15.89
N ALA A 23 -18.28 7.98 15.73
CA ALA A 23 -19.47 7.99 16.57
C ALA A 23 -20.74 8.37 15.79
N ILE A 24 -21.87 7.79 16.19
CA ILE A 24 -23.21 8.21 15.75
C ILE A 24 -24.06 8.65 16.94
N GLY A 25 -24.90 9.66 16.73
CA GLY A 25 -25.74 10.25 17.77
C GLY A 25 -27.23 10.07 17.53
N PHE A 26 -27.95 9.59 18.55
CA PHE A 26 -29.42 9.52 18.57
C PHE A 26 -29.99 10.52 19.57
N VAL A 27 -30.95 11.35 19.14
CA VAL A 27 -31.55 12.39 20.01
C VAL A 27 -32.83 11.86 20.62
N PHE A 28 -32.88 11.72 21.94
CA PHE A 28 -34.07 11.29 22.67
C PHE A 28 -34.90 12.47 23.21
N ALA A 29 -34.25 13.62 23.39
CA ALA A 29 -34.88 14.86 23.83
C ALA A 29 -35.88 15.42 22.79
N PRO A 30 -36.92 16.18 23.24
CA PRO A 30 -37.84 16.88 22.35
C PRO A 30 -37.12 17.78 21.34
N SER A 31 -37.17 17.40 20.06
CA SER A 31 -36.59 18.15 18.94
C SER A 31 -37.11 17.66 17.60
N LYS A 32 -36.81 18.38 16.52
CA LYS A 32 -37.07 17.93 15.14
C LYS A 32 -36.30 16.66 14.73
N ARG A 33 -35.32 16.23 15.54
CA ARG A 33 -34.45 15.06 15.29
C ARG A 33 -34.71 13.91 16.25
N ARG A 34 -35.82 13.98 17.02
CA ARG A 34 -36.13 13.02 18.06
C ARG A 34 -36.42 11.64 17.48
N VAL A 35 -35.83 10.60 18.08
CA VAL A 35 -36.16 9.19 17.87
C VAL A 35 -36.62 8.54 19.16
N SER A 36 -37.41 7.47 19.07
CA SER A 36 -37.70 6.61 20.22
C SER A 36 -36.52 5.68 20.50
N VAL A 37 -36.47 5.09 21.70
CA VAL A 37 -35.44 4.10 22.08
C VAL A 37 -35.48 2.88 21.16
N GLU A 38 -36.69 2.42 20.83
CA GLU A 38 -36.92 1.29 19.92
C GLU A 38 -36.39 1.60 18.52
N ARG A 39 -36.70 2.80 18.00
CA ARG A 39 -36.22 3.23 16.69
C ARG A 39 -34.71 3.40 16.67
N ALA A 40 -34.11 3.94 17.72
CA ALA A 40 -32.67 4.05 17.83
C ALA A 40 -32.00 2.67 17.86
N ASN A 41 -32.57 1.69 18.58
CA ASN A 41 -32.08 0.31 18.59
C ASN A 41 -32.15 -0.35 17.20
N GLU A 42 -33.23 -0.12 16.44
CA GLU A 42 -33.31 -0.59 15.05
C GLU A 42 -32.22 0.04 14.17
N LEU A 43 -32.04 1.35 14.27
CA LEU A 43 -31.05 2.09 13.49
C LEU A 43 -29.61 1.70 13.83
N ALA A 44 -29.33 1.45 15.11
CA ALA A 44 -28.01 1.06 15.60
C ALA A 44 -27.49 -0.25 14.99
N LYS A 45 -28.37 -1.13 14.51
CA LYS A 45 -28.00 -2.39 13.84
C LYS A 45 -27.36 -2.19 12.47
N TYR A 46 -27.57 -1.03 11.84
CA TYR A 46 -26.97 -0.69 10.55
C TYR A 46 -25.61 -0.01 10.68
N ALA A 47 -25.18 0.28 11.90
CA ALA A 47 -23.90 0.90 12.17
C ALA A 47 -22.81 -0.19 12.34
N PRO A 48 -21.54 0.08 11.98
CA PRO A 48 -20.43 -0.85 12.24
C PRO A 48 -20.36 -1.29 13.72
N VAL A 49 -19.82 -2.49 13.98
CA VAL A 49 -19.79 -3.06 15.35
C VAL A 49 -19.01 -2.16 16.31
N ASP A 50 -17.89 -1.58 15.85
CA ASP A 50 -16.94 -0.83 16.67
C ASP A 50 -17.24 0.69 16.74
N ILE A 51 -18.36 1.16 16.16
CA ILE A 51 -18.70 2.59 16.18
C ILE A 51 -19.33 2.97 17.52
N GLU A 52 -18.92 4.12 18.07
CA GLU A 52 -19.50 4.65 19.31
C GLU A 52 -20.96 5.07 19.08
N LYS A 53 -21.84 4.72 20.02
CA LYS A 53 -23.27 5.03 19.97
C LYS A 53 -23.61 5.98 21.10
N ILE A 54 -23.95 7.22 20.76
CA ILE A 54 -24.09 8.31 21.72
C ILE A 54 -25.56 8.73 21.81
N GLY A 55 -26.15 8.61 23.00
CA GLY A 55 -27.52 9.09 23.27
C GLY A 55 -27.53 10.53 23.74
N VAL A 56 -28.39 11.37 23.15
CA VAL A 56 -28.51 12.79 23.52
C VAL A 56 -29.79 13.05 24.31
N PHE A 57 -29.61 13.60 25.52
CA PHE A 57 -30.68 13.87 26.49
C PHE A 57 -30.68 15.33 26.95
N VAL A 58 -31.84 15.76 27.46
CA VAL A 58 -32.05 17.06 28.09
C VAL A 58 -32.94 16.83 29.30
N ASN A 59 -32.40 17.01 30.50
CA ASN A 59 -33.09 16.87 31.79
C ASN A 59 -33.86 15.55 31.94
N ALA A 60 -33.33 14.46 31.38
CA ALA A 60 -33.90 13.12 31.54
C ALA A 60 -33.52 12.56 32.91
N SER A 61 -34.39 11.72 33.47
CA SER A 61 -34.09 10.99 34.70
C SER A 61 -33.04 9.90 34.48
N LEU A 62 -32.36 9.47 35.55
CA LEU A 62 -31.37 8.39 35.47
C LEU A 62 -31.98 7.10 34.89
N GLU A 63 -33.21 6.78 35.28
CA GLU A 63 -33.95 5.60 34.80
C GLU A 63 -34.15 5.65 33.27
N GLU A 64 -34.51 6.81 32.72
CA GLU A 64 -34.69 6.98 31.28
C GLU A 64 -33.37 6.83 30.51
N ILE A 65 -32.27 7.34 31.08
CA ILE A 65 -30.93 7.23 30.49
C ILE A 65 -30.45 5.78 30.53
N GLU A 66 -30.48 5.12 31.69
CA GLU A 66 -30.05 3.72 31.86
C GLU A 66 -30.84 2.78 30.94
N LYS A 67 -32.15 2.97 30.83
CA LYS A 67 -32.99 2.20 29.91
C LYS A 67 -32.52 2.33 28.46
N ALA A 68 -32.20 3.53 28.01
CA ALA A 68 -31.71 3.75 26.65
C ALA A 68 -30.31 3.18 26.43
N VAL A 69 -29.42 3.28 27.44
CA VAL A 69 -28.08 2.68 27.42
C VAL A 69 -28.15 1.18 27.20
N GLU A 70 -29.03 0.49 27.94
CA GLU A 70 -29.19 -0.96 27.82
C GLU A 70 -29.87 -1.39 26.50
N MET A 71 -30.91 -0.68 26.07
CA MET A 71 -31.69 -1.08 24.90
C MET A 71 -31.02 -0.78 23.55
N VAL A 72 -30.20 0.28 23.45
CA VAL A 72 -29.55 0.75 22.21
C VAL A 72 -28.04 0.42 22.17
N PRO A 73 -27.58 -0.44 23.09
CA PRO A 73 -26.19 -0.47 23.58
C PRO A 73 -25.40 0.83 23.40
N LEU A 74 -25.83 1.90 24.10
CA LEU A 74 -25.11 3.17 24.03
C LEU A 74 -23.76 3.04 24.73
N THR A 75 -22.72 3.54 24.09
CA THR A 75 -21.35 3.55 24.62
C THR A 75 -21.00 4.87 25.30
N MET A 76 -21.75 5.95 25.02
CA MET A 76 -21.64 7.24 25.72
C MET A 76 -23.00 7.94 25.82
N VAL A 77 -23.12 8.89 26.75
CA VAL A 77 -24.30 9.73 26.94
C VAL A 77 -23.91 11.20 26.83
N GLN A 78 -24.70 12.00 26.09
CA GLN A 78 -24.51 13.44 25.99
C GLN A 78 -25.68 14.21 26.60
N LEU A 79 -25.37 15.11 27.53
CA LEU A 79 -26.31 15.92 28.30
C LEU A 79 -26.26 17.39 27.86
N HIS A 80 -27.41 18.00 27.57
CA HIS A 80 -27.53 19.42 27.18
C HIS A 80 -28.40 20.26 28.15
N GLY A 81 -28.86 19.67 29.25
CA GLY A 81 -29.75 20.29 30.22
C GLY A 81 -29.01 21.03 31.33
N ASP A 82 -29.67 21.12 32.49
CA ASP A 82 -29.12 21.61 33.75
C ASP A 82 -28.97 20.43 34.73
N GLU A 83 -28.52 19.28 34.22
CA GLU A 83 -28.37 18.06 34.99
C GLU A 83 -27.37 18.28 36.15
N PRO A 84 -27.70 17.87 37.39
CA PRO A 84 -26.78 18.02 38.52
C PRO A 84 -25.59 17.06 38.40
N ASP A 85 -24.44 17.44 38.96
CA ASP A 85 -23.23 16.60 38.97
C ASP A 85 -23.49 15.19 39.53
N SER A 86 -24.39 15.08 40.51
CA SER A 86 -24.80 13.78 41.08
C SER A 86 -25.47 12.85 40.07
N LEU A 87 -26.14 13.39 39.04
CA LEU A 87 -26.67 12.58 37.93
C LEU A 87 -25.55 12.17 36.98
N VAL A 88 -24.62 13.08 36.68
CA VAL A 88 -23.46 12.81 35.80
C VAL A 88 -22.63 11.66 36.35
N GLU A 89 -22.33 11.69 37.65
CA GLU A 89 -21.55 10.65 38.34
C GLU A 89 -22.29 9.30 38.43
N ALA A 90 -23.62 9.28 38.35
CA ALA A 90 -24.42 8.08 38.46
C ALA A 90 -24.54 7.29 37.14
N ILE A 91 -24.23 7.90 35.99
CA ILE A 91 -24.31 7.25 34.68
C ILE A 91 -23.11 6.30 34.49
N ARG A 92 -23.37 5.07 34.07
CA ARG A 92 -22.36 3.98 34.03
C ARG A 92 -21.46 3.97 32.78
N VAL A 93 -21.79 4.81 31.80
CA VAL A 93 -21.03 4.97 30.56
C VAL A 93 -20.45 6.38 30.51
N PRO A 94 -19.36 6.61 29.76
CA PRO A 94 -18.76 7.94 29.66
C PRO A 94 -19.78 9.03 29.29
N VAL A 95 -19.69 10.17 29.98
CA VAL A 95 -20.61 11.30 29.84
C VAL A 95 -19.94 12.46 29.10
N VAL A 96 -20.69 13.05 28.17
CA VAL A 96 -20.38 14.30 27.48
C VAL A 96 -21.31 15.40 28.00
N GLN A 97 -20.78 16.43 28.63
CA GLN A 97 -21.58 17.59 29.05
C GLN A 97 -21.46 18.73 28.04
N ALA A 98 -22.59 19.23 27.54
CA ALA A 98 -22.62 20.28 26.52
C ALA A 98 -22.75 21.69 27.11
N PHE A 99 -21.96 22.64 26.59
CA PHE A 99 -21.92 24.03 27.01
C PHE A 99 -22.08 24.96 25.81
N SER A 100 -22.90 26.01 25.95
CA SER A 100 -23.00 27.08 24.95
C SER A 100 -21.98 28.18 25.23
N ILE A 101 -21.09 28.45 24.28
CA ILE A 101 -20.00 29.42 24.46
C ILE A 101 -20.38 30.77 23.82
N ARG A 102 -20.53 31.81 24.66
CA ARG A 102 -20.80 33.20 24.22
C ARG A 102 -19.64 34.14 24.52
N SER A 103 -18.85 33.82 25.54
CA SER A 103 -17.77 34.65 26.07
C SER A 103 -16.66 33.78 26.66
N LYS A 104 -15.48 34.38 26.91
CA LYS A 104 -14.39 33.69 27.65
C LYS A 104 -14.79 33.24 29.06
N GLN A 105 -15.80 33.87 29.65
CA GLN A 105 -16.27 33.52 30.99
C GLN A 105 -17.05 32.19 31.00
N ASP A 106 -17.67 31.81 29.87
CA ASP A 106 -18.35 30.52 29.73
C ASP A 106 -17.34 29.37 29.64
N VAL A 107 -16.14 29.65 29.11
CA VAL A 107 -15.05 28.68 28.96
C VAL A 107 -14.51 28.24 30.32
N GLU A 108 -14.51 29.13 31.33
CA GLU A 108 -14.11 28.78 32.70
C GLU A 108 -15.03 27.73 33.35
N ARG A 109 -16.30 27.64 32.92
CA ARG A 109 -17.24 26.64 33.45
C ARG A 109 -16.90 25.22 33.02
N LEU A 110 -16.24 25.07 31.86
CA LEU A 110 -15.81 23.77 31.33
C LEU A 110 -14.85 23.06 32.28
N LYS A 111 -13.99 23.81 32.98
CA LYS A 111 -12.99 23.27 33.91
C LYS A 111 -13.60 22.61 35.15
N ASN A 112 -14.82 23.03 35.50
CA ASN A 112 -15.53 22.53 36.68
C ASN A 112 -16.47 21.37 36.34
N SER A 113 -16.52 20.92 35.09
CA SER A 113 -17.33 19.77 34.70
C SER A 113 -16.74 18.49 35.29
N VAL A 114 -17.59 17.68 35.93
CA VAL A 114 -17.26 16.33 36.41
C VAL A 114 -17.35 15.27 35.30
N ALA A 115 -17.77 15.65 34.08
CA ALA A 115 -17.95 14.73 32.97
C ALA A 115 -16.62 14.27 32.34
N ASP A 116 -16.64 13.12 31.67
CA ASP A 116 -15.48 12.58 30.95
C ASP A 116 -15.04 13.48 29.80
N TYR A 117 -16.02 14.04 29.08
CA TYR A 117 -15.83 14.92 27.94
C TYR A 117 -16.71 16.17 28.05
N VAL A 118 -16.25 17.26 27.44
CA VAL A 118 -17.00 18.50 27.35
C VAL A 118 -17.24 18.85 25.89
N LEU A 119 -18.51 19.12 25.53
CA LEU A 119 -18.89 19.57 24.21
C LEU A 119 -19.16 21.07 24.21
N VAL A 120 -18.53 21.80 23.30
CA VAL A 120 -18.78 23.23 23.10
C VAL A 120 -19.65 23.44 21.87
N ASP A 121 -20.76 24.15 22.03
CA ASP A 121 -21.71 24.48 20.97
C ASP A 121 -21.87 26.00 20.83
N ALA A 122 -22.31 26.43 19.66
CA ALA A 122 -22.62 27.83 19.39
C ALA A 122 -23.89 28.25 20.16
N PRO A 123 -24.03 29.55 20.50
CA PRO A 123 -25.23 30.05 21.17
C PRO A 123 -26.49 29.77 20.35
N GLY A 124 -27.47 29.11 20.95
CA GLY A 124 -28.80 28.96 20.38
C GLY A 124 -29.69 30.17 20.59
N THR A 125 -30.59 30.44 19.64
CA THR A 125 -31.81 31.24 19.83
C THR A 125 -32.92 30.30 20.30
N ASP A 126 -33.45 30.54 21.50
CA ASP A 126 -34.60 29.92 22.17
C ASP A 126 -34.65 28.39 22.36
N HIS A 127 -33.81 27.58 21.70
CA HIS A 127 -33.66 26.13 21.96
C HIS A 127 -32.20 25.80 22.26
N ARG A 128 -31.94 24.97 23.29
CA ARG A 128 -30.59 24.53 23.66
C ARG A 128 -30.09 23.54 22.59
N GLY A 129 -29.12 23.98 21.80
CA GLY A 129 -28.43 23.18 20.79
C GLY A 129 -28.96 23.32 19.36
N GLY A 130 -28.05 23.23 18.37
CA GLY A 130 -28.41 23.04 16.95
C GLY A 130 -28.82 24.27 16.15
N SER A 131 -28.31 25.47 16.47
CA SER A 131 -28.63 26.72 15.76
C SER A 131 -28.06 26.82 14.35
N GLY A 132 -27.04 26.03 14.02
CA GLY A 132 -26.32 26.13 12.74
C GLY A 132 -25.36 27.32 12.64
N ASN A 133 -25.27 28.16 13.67
CA ASN A 133 -24.32 29.26 13.74
C ASN A 133 -22.95 28.74 14.18
N VAL A 134 -21.89 29.35 13.66
CA VAL A 134 -20.51 29.13 14.13
C VAL A 134 -20.20 30.19 15.18
N PHE A 135 -19.57 29.81 16.29
CA PHE A 135 -19.05 30.76 17.28
C PHE A 135 -17.55 31.01 17.04
N ASP A 136 -17.02 32.09 17.62
CA ASP A 136 -15.60 32.40 17.50
C ASP A 136 -14.75 31.37 18.28
N TRP A 137 -14.10 30.45 17.56
CA TRP A 137 -13.25 29.41 18.15
C TRP A 137 -12.04 29.97 18.90
N SER A 138 -11.62 31.22 18.65
CA SER A 138 -10.54 31.86 19.40
C SER A 138 -10.89 32.09 20.87
N LEU A 139 -12.17 32.00 21.24
CA LEU A 139 -12.61 32.02 22.64
C LEU A 139 -12.08 30.83 23.44
N LEU A 140 -11.76 29.71 22.77
CA LEU A 140 -11.19 28.51 23.40
C LEU A 140 -9.68 28.64 23.64
N GLU A 141 -9.00 29.58 22.98
CA GLU A 141 -7.55 29.79 23.11
C GLU A 141 -7.19 30.35 24.50
N GLY A 142 -6.21 29.73 25.16
CA GLY A 142 -5.77 30.11 26.51
C GLY A 142 -6.75 29.70 27.63
N GLY A 143 -7.84 29.00 27.30
CA GLY A 143 -8.86 28.56 28.25
C GLY A 143 -8.43 27.37 29.14
N GLY A 144 -7.24 26.80 28.97
CA GLY A 144 -6.71 25.71 29.79
C GLY A 144 -7.52 24.40 29.74
N ILE A 145 -8.29 24.18 28.68
CA ILE A 145 -9.09 22.96 28.48
C ILE A 145 -8.17 21.85 27.99
N ASP A 146 -8.33 20.65 28.57
CA ASP A 146 -7.69 19.44 28.07
C ASP A 146 -8.27 19.07 26.69
N ALA A 147 -7.44 19.22 25.65
CA ALA A 147 -7.83 18.92 24.27
C ALA A 147 -8.28 17.46 24.09
N SER A 148 -7.79 16.52 24.92
CA SER A 148 -8.20 15.11 24.89
C SER A 148 -9.62 14.87 25.41
N LYS A 149 -10.24 15.87 26.05
CA LYS A 149 -11.62 15.86 26.55
C LYS A 149 -12.58 16.73 25.74
N LEU A 150 -12.06 17.55 24.82
CA LEU A 150 -12.82 18.57 24.12
C LEU A 150 -13.54 18.02 22.88
N ILE A 151 -14.85 18.25 22.79
CA ILE A 151 -15.65 18.01 21.59
C ILE A 151 -16.13 19.35 21.05
N VAL A 152 -15.86 19.65 19.77
CA VAL A 152 -16.32 20.90 19.14
C VAL A 152 -17.55 20.62 18.28
N ALA A 153 -18.62 21.37 18.52
CA ALA A 153 -19.85 21.40 17.75
C ALA A 153 -20.18 22.85 17.33
N GLY A 154 -21.41 23.08 16.86
CA GLY A 154 -21.92 24.42 16.56
C GLY A 154 -21.53 24.96 15.19
N GLY A 155 -22.48 24.89 14.26
CA GLY A 155 -22.32 25.44 12.90
C GLY A 155 -21.29 24.73 12.04
N LEU A 156 -20.72 23.60 12.52
CA LEU A 156 -19.81 22.79 11.73
C LEU A 156 -20.50 22.24 10.48
N ASN A 157 -19.81 22.32 9.36
CA ASN A 157 -20.23 21.84 8.04
C ASN A 157 -18.99 21.38 7.24
N PRO A 158 -19.17 20.74 6.08
CA PRO A 158 -18.03 20.29 5.27
C PRO A 158 -17.04 21.40 4.93
N GLU A 159 -17.50 22.65 4.80
CA GLU A 159 -16.69 23.78 4.38
C GLU A 159 -15.78 24.35 5.49
N ASN A 160 -16.14 24.18 6.77
CA ASN A 160 -15.45 24.82 7.89
C ASN A 160 -14.78 23.86 8.89
N VAL A 161 -15.12 22.56 8.87
CA VAL A 161 -14.67 21.60 9.90
C VAL A 161 -13.15 21.47 9.96
N ARG A 162 -12.46 21.52 8.81
CA ARG A 162 -10.99 21.45 8.75
C ARG A 162 -10.34 22.63 9.48
N SER A 163 -10.94 23.82 9.36
CA SER A 163 -10.47 25.01 10.07
C SER A 163 -10.69 24.87 11.58
N ALA A 164 -11.85 24.36 11.99
CA ALA A 164 -12.18 24.10 13.39
C ALA A 164 -11.15 23.17 14.05
N ILE A 165 -10.82 22.06 13.38
CA ILE A 165 -9.86 21.08 13.87
C ILE A 165 -8.46 21.67 13.96
N LYS A 166 -8.04 22.44 12.93
CA LYS A 166 -6.72 23.07 12.92
C LYS A 166 -6.54 24.05 14.08
N GLN A 167 -7.59 24.81 14.40
CA GLN A 167 -7.55 25.83 15.45
C GLN A 167 -7.69 25.23 16.86
N THR A 168 -8.56 24.24 17.04
CA THR A 168 -8.95 23.75 18.38
C THR A 168 -8.33 22.41 18.78
N ARG A 169 -7.84 21.62 17.80
CA ARG A 169 -7.26 20.28 17.98
C ARG A 169 -8.07 19.38 18.94
N PRO A 170 -9.39 19.24 18.74
CA PRO A 170 -10.25 18.59 19.72
C PRO A 170 -10.10 17.07 19.67
N PHE A 171 -10.54 16.40 20.73
CA PHE A 171 -10.74 14.95 20.76
C PHE A 171 -11.72 14.51 19.68
N MET A 172 -12.82 15.25 19.51
CA MET A 172 -13.88 14.93 18.54
C MET A 172 -14.52 16.18 17.95
N VAL A 173 -15.01 16.10 16.73
CA VAL A 173 -15.95 17.07 16.15
C VAL A 173 -17.34 16.47 16.00
N ASP A 174 -18.38 17.24 16.31
CA ASP A 174 -19.78 16.82 16.22
C ASP A 174 -20.55 17.68 15.21
N VAL A 175 -21.26 17.03 14.28
CA VAL A 175 -22.13 17.72 13.32
C VAL A 175 -23.56 17.24 13.37
N SER A 176 -24.49 18.20 13.38
CA SER A 176 -25.91 17.95 13.24
C SER A 176 -26.52 18.67 12.03
N SER A 177 -26.83 19.97 12.12
CA SER A 177 -27.49 20.71 11.04
C SER A 177 -26.63 20.96 9.80
N GLY A 178 -25.30 21.04 9.91
CA GLY A 178 -24.42 21.36 8.78
C GLY A 178 -24.34 20.29 7.69
N VAL A 179 -24.90 19.11 7.95
CA VAL A 179 -25.04 18.01 6.96
C VAL A 179 -26.50 17.76 6.58
N GLU A 180 -27.36 18.78 6.73
CA GLU A 180 -28.76 18.73 6.26
C GLU A 180 -28.94 19.45 4.93
N THR A 181 -29.91 18.97 4.15
CA THR A 181 -30.47 19.62 2.97
C THR A 181 -31.99 19.68 3.16
N HIS A 182 -32.57 20.89 3.14
CA HIS A 182 -33.99 21.13 3.44
C HIS A 182 -34.46 20.55 4.80
N GLY A 183 -33.60 20.61 5.82
CA GLY A 183 -33.93 20.18 7.19
C GLY A 183 -33.91 18.67 7.44
N ARG A 184 -33.56 17.88 6.42
CA ARG A 184 -33.30 16.44 6.52
C ARG A 184 -31.81 16.18 6.33
N LYS A 185 -31.27 15.13 6.96
CA LYS A 185 -29.89 14.69 6.72
C LYS A 185 -29.66 14.41 5.24
N ASP A 186 -28.45 14.70 4.78
CA ASP A 186 -28.03 14.51 3.40
C ASP A 186 -26.79 13.61 3.40
N SER A 187 -26.92 12.42 2.83
CA SER A 187 -25.84 11.41 2.81
C SER A 187 -24.56 11.94 2.18
N SER A 188 -24.65 12.76 1.12
CA SER A 188 -23.48 13.33 0.46
C SER A 188 -22.78 14.34 1.37
N LYS A 189 -23.54 15.18 2.09
CA LYS A 189 -22.94 16.11 3.05
C LYS A 189 -22.34 15.40 4.27
N ILE A 190 -22.96 14.32 4.75
CA ILE A 190 -22.39 13.48 5.82
C ILE A 190 -21.01 12.96 5.39
N GLN A 191 -20.92 12.33 4.22
CA GLN A 191 -19.66 11.79 3.70
C GLN A 191 -18.62 12.89 3.50
N LYS A 192 -19.00 14.03 2.91
CA LYS A 192 -18.09 15.18 2.75
C LYS A 192 -17.62 15.73 4.08
N PHE A 193 -18.47 15.77 5.10
CA PHE A 193 -18.07 16.21 6.43
C PHE A 193 -17.03 15.28 7.04
N ILE A 194 -17.27 13.96 7.00
CA ILE A 194 -16.33 12.95 7.50
C ILE A 194 -14.99 13.09 6.78
N GLN A 195 -15.02 13.23 5.45
CA GLN A 195 -13.85 13.46 4.62
C GLN A 195 -13.06 14.70 5.03
N GLN A 196 -13.73 15.83 5.23
CA GLN A 196 -13.07 17.09 5.58
C GLN A 196 -12.56 17.10 7.03
N ALA A 197 -13.24 16.41 7.93
CA ALA A 197 -12.90 16.33 9.35
C ALA A 197 -11.70 15.40 9.61
N LYS A 198 -11.65 14.23 8.96
CA LYS A 198 -10.51 13.31 9.09
C LYS A 198 -9.25 13.80 8.37
N GLY A 199 -9.34 14.91 7.63
CA GLY A 199 -8.26 15.38 6.77
C GLY A 199 -7.99 14.40 5.64
N ASP A 200 -6.93 14.63 4.86
CA ASP A 200 -6.59 13.84 3.68
C ASP A 200 -6.04 12.42 4.01
N LEU A 201 -6.60 11.78 5.03
CA LEU A 201 -6.72 10.32 5.08
C LEU A 201 -7.80 9.80 4.11
N MET A 202 -8.54 10.73 3.50
CA MET A 202 -9.59 10.47 2.52
C MET A 202 -9.35 11.26 1.22
N GLU A 203 -8.07 11.41 0.85
CA GLU A 203 -7.62 11.46 -0.55
C GLU A 203 -7.50 10.02 -1.13
N GLN A 204 -7.82 8.99 -0.32
CA GLN A 204 -7.77 7.56 -0.70
C GLN A 204 -9.13 6.89 -0.97
N ALA A 205 -10.24 7.63 -1.14
CA ALA A 205 -11.52 7.00 -1.51
C ALA A 205 -12.46 7.89 -2.34
N ILE A 206 -11.90 8.71 -3.23
CA ILE A 206 -12.32 8.52 -4.63
C ILE A 206 -11.37 7.42 -5.08
N GLU A 207 -11.85 6.25 -5.50
CA GLU A 207 -11.03 5.30 -6.23
C GLU A 207 -10.44 6.04 -7.44
N LYS A 208 -9.28 6.68 -7.27
CA LYS A 208 -8.45 7.06 -8.41
C LYS A 208 -7.90 5.74 -8.89
N VAL A 209 -8.63 5.14 -9.83
CA VAL A 209 -8.26 3.92 -10.52
C VAL A 209 -6.76 3.94 -10.79
N GLY A 210 -6.05 2.94 -10.24
CA GLY A 210 -4.62 2.79 -10.45
C GLY A 210 -3.67 3.47 -9.48
N PHE A 211 -4.15 4.05 -8.37
CA PHE A 211 -3.29 4.60 -7.33
C PHE A 211 -3.19 3.71 -6.08
N PHE A 212 -1.99 3.65 -5.51
CA PHE A 212 -1.66 3.13 -4.17
C PHE A 212 -1.33 4.31 -3.28
N GLY A 213 -2.28 4.70 -2.42
CA GLY A 213 -2.23 6.00 -1.77
C GLY A 213 -2.13 7.12 -2.80
N LYS A 214 -1.01 7.85 -2.81
CA LYS A 214 -0.73 8.91 -3.80
C LYS A 214 0.09 8.46 -5.01
N TYR A 215 0.65 7.24 -5.00
CA TYR A 215 1.53 6.72 -6.06
C TYR A 215 0.76 5.91 -7.10
N GLY A 216 1.28 5.77 -8.31
CA GLY A 216 0.66 5.03 -9.41
C GLY A 216 0.06 5.95 -10.46
N GLY A 217 -1.15 5.64 -10.91
CA GLY A 217 -1.87 6.36 -11.95
C GLY A 217 -1.48 5.99 -13.37
N GLN A 218 -1.95 6.78 -14.33
CA GLN A 218 -1.76 6.58 -15.77
C GLN A 218 -1.15 7.85 -16.39
N PHE A 219 0.13 8.07 -16.16
CA PHE A 219 0.87 9.24 -16.66
C PHE A 219 1.48 8.96 -18.05
N VAL A 220 0.64 8.57 -19.00
CA VAL A 220 1.04 8.25 -20.38
C VAL A 220 0.42 9.24 -21.38
N PRO A 221 1.01 9.38 -22.59
CA PRO A 221 0.39 10.15 -23.66
C PRO A 221 -1.01 9.61 -24.02
N GLU A 222 -1.90 10.51 -24.44
CA GLU A 222 -3.27 10.18 -24.88
C GLU A 222 -3.32 9.06 -25.93
N THR A 223 -2.30 9.00 -26.80
CA THR A 223 -2.19 7.98 -27.84
C THR A 223 -2.04 6.55 -27.30
N LEU A 224 -1.59 6.37 -26.05
CA LEU A 224 -1.50 5.06 -25.39
C LEU A 224 -2.74 4.72 -24.58
N MET A 225 -3.62 5.68 -24.27
CA MET A 225 -4.73 5.45 -23.34
C MET A 225 -5.68 4.35 -23.81
N LYS A 226 -5.90 4.22 -25.13
CA LYS A 226 -6.70 3.11 -25.69
C LYS A 226 -6.12 1.74 -25.32
N ALA A 227 -4.82 1.53 -25.49
CA ALA A 227 -4.17 0.26 -25.15
C ALA A 227 -4.13 0.00 -23.65
N VAL A 228 -3.85 1.04 -22.85
CA VAL A 228 -3.84 0.90 -21.40
C VAL A 228 -5.23 0.53 -20.90
N LYS A 229 -6.29 1.11 -21.48
CA LYS A 229 -7.67 0.77 -21.13
C LYS A 229 -8.09 -0.62 -21.59
N GLU A 230 -7.72 -1.00 -22.82
CA GLU A 230 -7.90 -2.37 -23.34
C GLU A 230 -7.25 -3.40 -22.41
N LEU A 231 -6.02 -3.15 -21.96
CA LEU A 231 -5.32 -4.00 -20.99
C LEU A 231 -6.02 -4.04 -19.64
N GLU A 232 -6.47 -2.89 -19.13
CA GLU A 232 -7.19 -2.82 -17.86
C GLU A 232 -8.48 -3.64 -17.88
N ASP A 233 -9.27 -3.49 -18.93
CA ASP A 233 -10.54 -4.19 -19.07
C ASP A 233 -10.29 -5.71 -19.23
N ALA A 234 -9.36 -6.10 -20.12
CA ALA A 234 -8.99 -7.50 -20.32
C ALA A 234 -8.46 -8.17 -19.04
N TYR A 235 -7.61 -7.48 -18.27
CA TYR A 235 -7.11 -7.99 -17.00
C TYR A 235 -8.20 -8.04 -15.91
N THR A 236 -9.09 -7.05 -15.87
CA THR A 236 -10.20 -7.02 -14.90
C THR A 236 -11.17 -8.17 -15.13
N GLU A 237 -11.42 -8.54 -16.39
CA GLU A 237 -12.17 -9.74 -16.75
C GLU A 237 -11.39 -11.02 -16.41
N ALA A 238 -10.13 -11.12 -16.87
CA ALA A 238 -9.32 -12.31 -16.72
C ALA A 238 -9.08 -12.72 -15.25
N LYS A 239 -8.90 -11.76 -14.34
CA LYS A 239 -8.70 -12.07 -12.91
C LYS A 239 -9.93 -12.66 -12.22
N GLN A 240 -11.11 -12.53 -12.83
CA GLN A 240 -12.38 -13.10 -12.35
C GLN A 240 -12.81 -14.34 -13.15
N ASP A 241 -12.09 -14.68 -14.21
CA ASP A 241 -12.41 -15.77 -15.12
C ASP A 241 -11.72 -17.07 -14.68
N PRO A 242 -12.49 -18.10 -14.24
CA PRO A 242 -11.92 -19.37 -13.84
C PRO A 242 -11.14 -20.08 -14.94
N GLU A 243 -11.53 -19.97 -16.21
CA GLU A 243 -10.85 -20.65 -17.33
C GLU A 243 -9.45 -20.07 -17.54
N PHE A 244 -9.34 -18.74 -17.51
CA PHE A 244 -8.04 -18.06 -17.59
C PHE A 244 -7.12 -18.42 -16.42
N LEU A 245 -7.68 -18.45 -15.20
CA LEU A 245 -6.91 -18.81 -14.02
C LEU A 245 -6.46 -20.27 -14.07
N GLU A 246 -7.32 -21.18 -14.52
CA GLU A 246 -6.99 -22.60 -14.71
C GLU A 246 -5.86 -22.76 -15.74
N GLU A 247 -5.95 -22.08 -16.89
CA GLU A 247 -4.91 -22.10 -17.92
C GLU A 247 -3.59 -21.51 -17.40
N TYR A 248 -3.63 -20.36 -16.71
CA TYR A 248 -2.44 -19.77 -16.11
C TYR A 248 -1.79 -20.71 -15.09
N HIS A 249 -2.58 -21.29 -14.18
CA HIS A 249 -2.09 -22.22 -13.17
C HIS A 249 -1.60 -23.54 -13.79
N HIS A 250 -2.19 -23.99 -14.89
CA HIS A 250 -1.72 -25.13 -15.66
C HIS A 250 -0.29 -24.89 -16.16
N TYR A 251 -0.01 -23.75 -16.80
CA TYR A 251 1.35 -23.43 -17.25
C TYR A 251 2.33 -23.20 -16.11
N LEU A 252 1.90 -22.56 -15.01
CA LEU A 252 2.76 -22.44 -13.82
C LEU A 252 3.18 -23.83 -13.31
N LYS A 253 2.27 -24.79 -13.28
CA LYS A 253 2.58 -26.13 -12.79
C LYS A 253 3.39 -26.94 -13.80
N GLU A 254 2.85 -27.14 -15.00
CA GLU A 254 3.38 -28.12 -15.97
C GLU A 254 4.56 -27.58 -16.78
N TYR A 255 4.65 -26.25 -16.99
CA TYR A 255 5.70 -25.65 -17.79
C TYR A 255 6.78 -24.96 -16.94
N VAL A 256 6.39 -24.20 -15.90
CA VAL A 256 7.37 -23.54 -15.00
C VAL A 256 7.94 -24.51 -13.97
N GLY A 257 7.16 -25.51 -13.56
CA GLY A 257 7.53 -26.48 -12.51
C GLY A 257 7.16 -26.01 -11.10
N ARG A 258 6.11 -25.18 -10.96
CA ARG A 258 5.60 -24.75 -9.64
C ARG A 258 4.85 -25.89 -8.93
N GLU A 259 4.79 -25.89 -7.61
CA GLU A 259 5.33 -24.90 -6.67
C GLU A 259 6.84 -25.04 -6.41
N GLN A 260 7.50 -23.92 -6.12
CA GLN A 260 8.91 -23.94 -5.76
C GLN A 260 9.10 -24.21 -4.26
N PRO A 261 10.12 -24.98 -3.86
CA PRO A 261 10.32 -25.36 -2.46
C PRO A 261 10.67 -24.17 -1.57
N LEU A 262 10.25 -24.25 -0.30
CA LEU A 262 10.74 -23.42 0.80
C LEU A 262 11.82 -24.20 1.55
N THR A 263 13.09 -23.94 1.23
CA THR A 263 14.21 -24.76 1.71
C THR A 263 14.72 -24.26 3.06
N PHE A 264 14.72 -25.11 4.09
CA PHE A 264 15.41 -24.81 5.35
C PHE A 264 16.94 -24.83 5.16
N ALA A 265 17.59 -23.69 5.34
CA ALA A 265 19.02 -23.50 5.14
C ALA A 265 19.80 -23.71 6.44
N LYS A 266 19.97 -24.98 6.82
CA LYS A 266 20.57 -25.35 8.11
C LYS A 266 21.97 -24.76 8.28
N ARG A 267 22.81 -24.78 7.24
CA ARG A 267 24.20 -24.32 7.36
C ARG A 267 24.28 -22.81 7.52
N LEU A 268 23.41 -22.04 6.87
CA LEU A 268 23.25 -20.60 7.13
C LEU A 268 22.78 -20.33 8.55
N THR A 269 21.74 -21.03 9.02
CA THR A 269 21.27 -20.89 10.41
C THR A 269 22.39 -21.15 11.41
N ASP A 270 23.10 -22.28 11.26
CA ASP A 270 24.21 -22.63 12.14
C ASP A 270 25.34 -21.58 12.08
N ALA A 271 25.68 -21.10 10.87
CA ALA A 271 26.77 -20.15 10.67
C ALA A 271 26.46 -18.74 11.19
N TRP A 272 25.21 -18.29 11.06
CA TRP A 272 24.78 -16.97 11.54
C TRP A 272 24.49 -16.98 13.05
N GLY A 273 24.20 -18.14 13.64
CA GLY A 273 23.94 -18.28 15.08
C GLY A 273 22.66 -17.58 15.54
N GLY A 274 21.79 -17.21 14.60
CA GLY A 274 20.52 -16.52 14.82
C GLY A 274 19.34 -17.39 14.36
N PRO A 275 18.36 -16.82 13.65
CA PRO A 275 17.07 -17.43 13.39
C PRO A 275 17.17 -18.66 12.47
N LYS A 276 16.10 -19.45 12.44
CA LYS A 276 15.92 -20.45 11.38
C LYS A 276 15.71 -19.75 10.04
N VAL A 277 16.57 -20.06 9.07
CA VAL A 277 16.59 -19.43 7.75
C VAL A 277 15.90 -20.32 6.74
N TYR A 278 14.94 -19.76 6.01
CA TYR A 278 14.24 -20.41 4.92
C TYR A 278 14.45 -19.66 3.61
N LEU A 279 14.65 -20.41 2.53
CA LEU A 279 14.89 -19.88 1.19
C LEU A 279 13.68 -20.17 0.31
N LYS A 280 13.00 -19.12 -0.18
CA LYS A 280 11.98 -19.27 -1.22
C LYS A 280 12.68 -19.35 -2.59
N ARG A 281 12.68 -20.54 -3.19
CA ARG A 281 13.56 -20.93 -4.31
C ARG A 281 13.05 -20.55 -5.70
N GLU A 282 12.81 -19.27 -5.96
CA GLU A 282 12.40 -18.81 -7.30
C GLU A 282 13.51 -18.93 -8.36
N ASP A 283 14.75 -19.22 -7.94
CA ASP A 283 15.89 -19.59 -8.77
C ASP A 283 15.71 -20.93 -9.53
N LEU A 284 14.80 -21.78 -9.04
CA LEU A 284 14.49 -23.09 -9.62
C LEU A 284 13.41 -23.06 -10.70
N ASN A 285 12.72 -21.93 -10.87
CA ASN A 285 11.75 -21.78 -11.94
C ASN A 285 12.38 -22.07 -13.30
N HIS A 286 11.56 -22.55 -14.26
CA HIS A 286 11.94 -22.47 -15.67
C HIS A 286 12.39 -21.04 -16.03
N THR A 287 13.36 -20.93 -16.93
CA THR A 287 14.16 -19.71 -17.22
C THR A 287 15.08 -19.22 -16.08
N GLY A 288 14.90 -19.68 -14.84
CA GLY A 288 15.83 -19.46 -13.72
C GLY A 288 15.54 -18.25 -12.83
N ALA A 289 14.34 -17.67 -12.91
CA ALA A 289 13.95 -16.54 -12.07
C ALA A 289 12.42 -16.40 -11.97
N HIS A 290 11.96 -15.63 -10.98
CA HIS A 290 10.54 -15.25 -10.79
C HIS A 290 9.88 -14.56 -12.00
N LYS A 291 10.65 -14.04 -12.97
CA LYS A 291 10.12 -13.25 -14.10
C LYS A 291 9.13 -14.04 -14.95
N ILE A 292 9.28 -15.36 -15.05
CA ILE A 292 8.41 -16.22 -15.86
C ILE A 292 6.95 -16.23 -15.40
N ASN A 293 6.69 -16.05 -14.08
CA ASN A 293 5.33 -15.99 -13.53
C ASN A 293 4.52 -14.87 -14.21
N ASN A 294 5.10 -13.66 -14.23
CA ASN A 294 4.51 -12.49 -14.86
C ASN A 294 4.45 -12.62 -16.39
N ALA A 295 5.50 -13.15 -17.02
CA ALA A 295 5.55 -13.28 -18.48
C ALA A 295 4.43 -14.19 -19.01
N LEU A 296 4.14 -15.31 -18.33
CA LEU A 296 3.03 -16.19 -18.70
C LEU A 296 1.68 -15.47 -18.60
N GLY A 297 1.39 -14.84 -17.46
CA GLY A 297 0.12 -14.14 -17.26
C GLY A 297 -0.13 -13.05 -18.29
N GLN A 298 0.91 -12.28 -18.63
CA GLN A 298 0.81 -11.24 -19.65
C GLN A 298 0.73 -11.77 -21.08
N ALA A 299 1.41 -12.88 -21.41
CA ALA A 299 1.30 -13.49 -22.74
C ALA A 299 -0.11 -14.07 -22.97
N LEU A 300 -0.71 -14.71 -21.95
CA LEU A 300 -2.10 -15.16 -22.00
C LEU A 300 -3.07 -13.98 -22.18
N LEU A 301 -2.84 -12.86 -21.47
CA LEU A 301 -3.63 -11.64 -21.66
C LEU A 301 -3.47 -11.06 -23.08
N ALA A 302 -2.25 -11.04 -23.61
CA ALA A 302 -2.01 -10.57 -24.97
C ALA A 302 -2.80 -11.40 -25.99
N MET A 303 -2.80 -12.73 -25.86
CA MET A 303 -3.61 -13.61 -26.71
C MET A 303 -5.12 -13.35 -26.54
N ARG A 304 -5.59 -13.13 -25.30
CA ARG A 304 -6.99 -12.78 -25.02
C ARG A 304 -7.43 -11.48 -25.69
N MET A 305 -6.55 -10.49 -25.73
CA MET A 305 -6.75 -9.22 -26.45
C MET A 305 -6.54 -9.35 -27.98
N GLY A 306 -6.26 -10.55 -28.49
CA GLY A 306 -6.01 -10.79 -29.92
C GLY A 306 -4.67 -10.25 -30.43
N LYS A 307 -3.75 -9.87 -29.53
CA LYS A 307 -2.41 -9.37 -29.90
C LYS A 307 -1.51 -10.55 -30.24
N ARG A 308 -0.81 -10.46 -31.38
CA ARG A 308 0.11 -11.50 -31.88
C ARG A 308 1.58 -11.14 -31.74
N LYS A 309 1.87 -9.88 -31.37
CA LYS A 309 3.22 -9.36 -31.20
C LYS A 309 3.42 -8.91 -29.76
N ILE A 310 4.60 -9.19 -29.24
CA ILE A 310 5.05 -8.76 -27.92
C ILE A 310 6.27 -7.87 -28.10
N VAL A 311 6.24 -6.71 -27.43
CA VAL A 311 7.42 -5.88 -27.21
C VAL A 311 7.79 -5.91 -25.72
N ALA A 312 9.08 -6.01 -25.42
CA ALA A 312 9.60 -5.91 -24.06
C ALA A 312 10.96 -5.22 -24.04
N GLU A 313 11.41 -4.88 -22.84
CA GLU A 313 12.71 -4.32 -22.52
C GLU A 313 13.53 -5.31 -21.68
N THR A 314 14.85 -5.18 -21.62
CA THR A 314 15.62 -5.91 -20.61
C THR A 314 16.97 -5.26 -20.31
N GLY A 315 17.45 -5.42 -19.07
CA GLY A 315 18.79 -5.07 -18.62
C GLY A 315 19.61 -6.35 -18.43
N ALA A 316 19.50 -7.00 -17.26
CA ALA A 316 20.14 -8.29 -16.99
C ALA A 316 19.79 -9.45 -17.95
N GLY A 317 18.79 -9.29 -18.81
CA GLY A 317 18.36 -10.29 -19.79
C GLY A 317 17.36 -11.32 -19.28
N GLN A 318 17.15 -11.45 -17.96
CA GLN A 318 16.20 -12.45 -17.40
C GLN A 318 14.76 -12.20 -17.84
N HIS A 319 14.32 -10.93 -17.83
CA HIS A 319 12.99 -10.57 -18.33
C HIS A 319 12.87 -10.87 -19.83
N GLY A 320 13.88 -10.49 -20.61
CA GLY A 320 13.88 -10.77 -22.04
C GLY A 320 13.85 -12.27 -22.35
N VAL A 321 14.62 -13.10 -21.63
CA VAL A 321 14.58 -14.56 -21.78
C VAL A 321 13.21 -15.13 -21.40
N ALA A 322 12.59 -14.66 -20.31
CA ALA A 322 11.24 -15.08 -19.93
C ALA A 322 10.21 -14.70 -21.01
N THR A 323 10.25 -13.47 -21.51
CA THR A 323 9.38 -12.99 -22.60
C THR A 323 9.58 -13.79 -23.88
N ALA A 324 10.83 -13.99 -24.33
CA ALA A 324 11.13 -14.81 -25.50
C ALA A 324 10.63 -16.26 -25.33
N THR A 325 10.75 -16.81 -24.12
CA THR A 325 10.30 -18.18 -23.81
C THR A 325 8.79 -18.32 -23.97
N VAL A 326 8.01 -17.41 -23.38
CA VAL A 326 6.54 -17.48 -23.48
C VAL A 326 6.06 -17.14 -24.89
N CYS A 327 6.75 -16.25 -25.61
CA CYS A 327 6.43 -15.97 -27.01
C CYS A 327 6.66 -17.19 -27.89
N ALA A 328 7.78 -17.90 -27.69
CA ALA A 328 8.05 -19.15 -28.41
C ALA A 328 7.02 -20.24 -28.07
N LEU A 329 6.62 -20.36 -26.81
CA LEU A 329 5.61 -21.31 -26.35
C LEU A 329 4.24 -21.07 -27.01
N PHE A 330 3.84 -19.81 -27.15
CA PHE A 330 2.52 -19.40 -27.63
C PHE A 330 2.48 -18.97 -29.10
N ASP A 331 3.57 -19.15 -29.84
CA ASP A 331 3.69 -18.73 -31.24
C ASP A 331 3.36 -17.23 -31.44
N LEU A 332 4.02 -16.39 -30.64
CA LEU A 332 3.94 -14.93 -30.69
C LEU A 332 5.23 -14.33 -31.24
N GLU A 333 5.12 -13.28 -32.06
CA GLU A 333 6.29 -12.52 -32.50
C GLU A 333 6.87 -11.72 -31.31
N CYS A 334 8.18 -11.75 -31.13
CA CYS A 334 8.83 -11.15 -29.97
C CYS A 334 9.94 -10.17 -30.38
N VAL A 335 9.83 -8.91 -29.95
CA VAL A 335 10.87 -7.90 -30.07
C VAL A 335 11.30 -7.45 -28.68
N ILE A 336 12.60 -7.50 -28.40
CA ILE A 336 13.18 -7.16 -27.10
C ILE A 336 14.20 -6.05 -27.28
N PHE A 337 13.98 -4.91 -26.63
CA PHE A 337 14.94 -3.82 -26.57
C PHE A 337 15.91 -4.03 -25.41
N MET A 338 17.20 -3.83 -25.66
CA MET A 338 18.25 -3.98 -24.67
C MET A 338 19.35 -2.95 -24.91
N GLY A 339 19.86 -2.34 -23.85
CA GLY A 339 20.95 -1.36 -23.93
C GLY A 339 22.23 -1.99 -24.50
N GLU A 340 23.00 -1.26 -25.30
CA GLU A 340 24.23 -1.78 -25.90
C GLU A 340 25.26 -2.25 -24.84
N GLU A 341 25.37 -1.53 -23.73
CA GLU A 341 26.26 -1.92 -22.62
C GLU A 341 25.76 -3.20 -21.94
N ASP A 342 24.45 -3.34 -21.76
CA ASP A 342 23.85 -4.55 -21.21
C ASP A 342 24.02 -5.75 -22.16
N ILE A 343 23.91 -5.56 -23.48
CA ILE A 343 24.18 -6.61 -24.48
C ILE A 343 25.60 -7.13 -24.35
N LYS A 344 26.59 -6.25 -24.16
CA LYS A 344 28.00 -6.64 -23.96
C LYS A 344 28.18 -7.42 -22.67
N ARG A 345 27.55 -7.00 -21.57
CA ARG A 345 27.67 -7.65 -20.25
C ARG A 345 26.93 -9.00 -20.19
N GLN A 346 25.82 -9.14 -20.91
CA GLN A 346 24.87 -10.25 -20.77
C GLN A 346 24.71 -11.08 -22.06
N GLN A 347 25.82 -11.30 -22.78
CA GLN A 347 25.84 -11.98 -24.09
C GLN A 347 25.14 -13.34 -24.08
N LEU A 348 25.26 -14.12 -22.99
CA LEU A 348 24.61 -15.43 -22.88
C LEU A 348 23.08 -15.32 -22.91
N ASN A 349 22.51 -14.32 -22.24
CA ASN A 349 21.06 -14.10 -22.27
C ASN A 349 20.60 -13.55 -23.64
N VAL A 350 21.40 -12.70 -24.29
CA VAL A 350 21.14 -12.27 -25.68
C VAL A 350 21.08 -13.46 -26.63
N PHE A 351 22.04 -14.39 -26.49
CA PHE A 351 22.04 -15.62 -27.29
C PHE A 351 20.83 -16.49 -27.00
N ARG A 352 20.45 -16.67 -25.73
CA ARG A 352 19.22 -17.42 -25.34
C ARG A 352 17.96 -16.82 -25.96
N MET A 353 17.80 -15.50 -25.93
CA MET A 353 16.65 -14.82 -26.54
C MET A 353 16.58 -15.08 -28.04
N LYS A 354 17.71 -14.96 -28.75
CA LYS A 354 17.78 -15.25 -30.20
C LYS A 354 17.52 -16.72 -30.52
N LEU A 355 18.00 -17.64 -29.69
CA LEU A 355 17.75 -19.08 -29.84
C LEU A 355 16.26 -19.41 -29.69
N LEU A 356 15.55 -18.67 -28.85
CA LEU A 356 14.09 -18.76 -28.68
C LEU A 356 13.31 -18.02 -29.79
N GLY A 357 13.98 -17.47 -30.80
CA GLY A 357 13.34 -16.81 -31.94
C GLY A 357 13.01 -15.32 -31.72
N ALA A 358 13.37 -14.72 -30.58
CA ALA A 358 13.15 -13.31 -30.35
C ALA A 358 14.13 -12.42 -31.13
N ARG A 359 13.63 -11.30 -31.64
CA ARG A 359 14.43 -10.24 -32.24
C ARG A 359 14.95 -9.32 -31.14
N VAL A 360 16.26 -9.27 -30.94
CA VAL A 360 16.91 -8.40 -29.94
C VAL A 360 17.43 -7.13 -30.60
N GLU A 361 16.88 -5.98 -30.20
CA GLU A 361 17.21 -4.65 -30.70
C GLU A 361 18.13 -3.91 -29.72
N SER A 362 19.29 -3.46 -30.22
CA SER A 362 20.29 -2.72 -29.44
C SER A 362 19.93 -1.25 -29.33
N VAL A 363 19.91 -0.71 -28.12
CA VAL A 363 19.70 0.71 -27.85
C VAL A 363 21.04 1.39 -27.54
N THR A 364 21.42 2.34 -28.38
CA THR A 364 22.70 3.07 -28.33
C THR A 364 22.56 4.54 -27.89
N LYS A 365 21.32 4.98 -27.60
CA LYS A 365 21.03 6.33 -27.13
C LYS A 365 21.18 6.39 -25.61
N GLY A 366 21.45 7.59 -25.09
CA GLY A 366 21.52 7.81 -23.64
C GLY A 366 22.71 7.09 -23.00
N SER A 367 22.50 6.51 -21.83
CA SER A 367 23.48 5.66 -21.13
C SER A 367 23.62 4.28 -21.77
N SER A 368 22.71 3.91 -22.69
CA SER A 368 22.68 2.60 -23.35
C SER A 368 22.47 1.45 -22.35
N THR A 369 21.58 1.68 -21.37
CA THR A 369 21.21 0.74 -20.30
C THR A 369 19.69 0.49 -20.24
N LEU A 370 19.21 -0.22 -19.21
CA LEU A 370 17.79 -0.56 -19.00
C LEU A 370 16.83 0.64 -19.15
N LYS A 371 17.17 1.83 -18.62
CA LYS A 371 16.33 3.03 -18.75
C LYS A 371 16.05 3.38 -20.21
N ASP A 372 17.07 3.33 -21.06
CA ASP A 372 16.93 3.64 -22.49
C ASP A 372 16.18 2.55 -23.24
N ALA A 373 16.36 1.29 -22.85
CA ALA A 373 15.60 0.17 -23.37
C ALA A 373 14.09 0.29 -23.08
N VAL A 374 13.71 0.70 -21.85
CA VAL A 374 12.30 0.99 -21.49
C VAL A 374 11.75 2.09 -22.39
N ASN A 375 12.49 3.18 -22.59
CA ASN A 375 12.05 4.30 -23.43
C ASN A 375 11.80 3.88 -24.88
N GLU A 376 12.68 3.07 -25.48
CA GLU A 376 12.50 2.58 -26.84
C GLU A 376 11.36 1.54 -26.94
N ALA A 377 11.20 0.67 -25.95
CA ALA A 377 10.08 -0.28 -25.90
C ALA A 377 8.72 0.43 -25.81
N LEU A 378 8.61 1.47 -24.97
CA LEU A 378 7.41 2.29 -24.87
C LEU A 378 7.14 3.03 -26.19
N ARG A 379 8.16 3.61 -26.84
CA ARG A 379 8.01 4.25 -28.17
C ARG A 379 7.52 3.26 -29.22
N TYR A 380 8.10 2.06 -29.26
CA TYR A 380 7.67 1.00 -30.15
C TYR A 380 6.22 0.61 -29.90
N TRP A 381 5.82 0.50 -28.64
CA TRP A 381 4.45 0.17 -28.29
C TRP A 381 3.46 1.26 -28.75
N VAL A 382 3.79 2.55 -28.54
CA VAL A 382 2.98 3.69 -29.02
C VAL A 382 2.72 3.59 -30.52
N THR A 383 3.74 3.21 -31.31
CA THR A 383 3.61 3.13 -32.77
C THR A 383 2.93 1.86 -33.28
N ASN A 384 2.83 0.80 -32.46
CA ASN A 384 2.30 -0.51 -32.84
C ASN A 384 1.15 -0.99 -31.92
N VAL A 385 0.42 -0.04 -31.33
CA VAL A 385 -0.57 -0.28 -30.27
C VAL A 385 -1.72 -1.22 -30.66
N GLU A 386 -2.04 -1.29 -31.95
CA GLU A 386 -3.17 -2.09 -32.46
C GLU A 386 -2.87 -3.60 -32.42
N ASP A 387 -1.65 -4.04 -32.74
CA ASP A 387 -1.29 -5.46 -32.88
C ASP A 387 -0.26 -5.97 -31.85
N THR A 388 0.32 -5.06 -31.07
CA THR A 388 1.42 -5.35 -30.14
C THR A 388 1.02 -5.09 -28.68
N HIS A 389 1.31 -6.06 -27.81
CA HIS A 389 1.25 -5.88 -26.35
C HIS A 389 2.64 -5.57 -25.78
N TYR A 390 2.71 -4.60 -24.87
CA TYR A 390 3.93 -4.33 -24.11
C TYR A 390 3.99 -5.18 -22.85
N LEU A 391 4.91 -6.15 -22.84
CA LEU A 391 5.09 -7.07 -21.73
C LEU A 391 6.13 -6.49 -20.76
N ILE A 392 5.64 -5.72 -19.78
CA ILE A 392 6.50 -5.04 -18.80
C ILE A 392 7.16 -6.03 -17.82
N GLY A 393 8.42 -5.76 -17.47
CA GLY A 393 9.22 -6.69 -16.66
C GLY A 393 9.11 -6.58 -15.15
N SER A 394 8.43 -5.57 -14.62
CA SER A 394 8.32 -5.37 -13.17
C SER A 394 7.01 -4.69 -12.78
N ALA A 395 6.73 -4.59 -11.46
CA ALA A 395 5.58 -3.88 -10.88
C ALA A 395 5.74 -2.34 -10.98
N LEU A 396 5.95 -1.89 -12.22
CA LEU A 396 6.17 -0.52 -12.65
C LEU A 396 5.12 -0.17 -13.71
N GLY A 397 5.25 1.01 -14.31
CA GLY A 397 4.40 1.41 -15.43
C GLY A 397 3.06 1.99 -14.98
N PRO A 398 2.26 2.51 -15.93
CA PRO A 398 0.92 3.00 -15.64
C PRO A 398 0.02 1.86 -15.15
N HIS A 399 -1.00 2.17 -14.36
CA HIS A 399 -2.08 1.20 -14.11
C HIS A 399 -2.66 0.70 -15.44
N PRO A 400 -2.89 -0.62 -15.61
CA PRO A 400 -2.97 -1.67 -14.58
C PRO A 400 -1.67 -2.42 -14.29
N PHE A 401 -0.54 -2.06 -14.90
CA PHE A 401 0.68 -2.87 -14.84
C PHE A 401 1.17 -3.19 -13.42
N PRO A 402 1.28 -2.24 -12.47
CA PRO A 402 1.76 -2.56 -11.12
C PRO A 402 0.88 -3.61 -10.42
N THR A 403 -0.44 -3.42 -10.45
CA THR A 403 -1.43 -4.33 -9.87
C THR A 403 -1.39 -5.71 -10.53
N MET A 404 -1.36 -5.74 -11.86
CA MET A 404 -1.34 -6.98 -12.64
C MET A 404 -0.07 -7.79 -12.38
N VAL A 405 1.10 -7.14 -12.42
CA VAL A 405 2.39 -7.81 -12.19
C VAL A 405 2.46 -8.34 -10.77
N ARG A 406 2.01 -7.58 -9.76
CA ARG A 406 1.90 -8.05 -8.38
C ARG A 406 1.05 -9.31 -8.30
N ASP A 407 -0.13 -9.30 -8.91
CA ASP A 407 -1.06 -10.42 -8.81
C ASP A 407 -0.48 -11.70 -9.42
N PHE A 408 0.16 -11.61 -10.59
CA PHE A 408 0.86 -12.74 -11.20
C PHE A 408 2.06 -13.22 -10.37
N GLN A 409 2.75 -12.31 -9.69
CA GLN A 409 3.86 -12.64 -8.78
C GLN A 409 3.40 -13.08 -7.38
N SER A 410 2.14 -12.85 -7.00
CA SER A 410 1.62 -13.17 -5.66
C SER A 410 1.68 -14.66 -5.30
N VAL A 411 1.85 -15.52 -6.31
CA VAL A 411 2.08 -16.95 -6.14
C VAL A 411 3.30 -17.24 -5.24
N ILE A 412 4.33 -16.39 -5.29
CA ILE A 412 5.55 -16.52 -4.47
C ILE A 412 5.21 -16.46 -2.99
N GLY A 413 4.52 -15.39 -2.56
CA GLY A 413 4.12 -15.21 -1.17
C GLY A 413 3.04 -16.21 -0.74
N LYS A 414 2.10 -16.58 -1.63
CA LYS A 414 1.01 -17.52 -1.31
C LYS A 414 1.57 -18.90 -0.99
N GLU A 415 2.48 -19.38 -1.82
CA GLU A 415 3.19 -20.63 -1.56
C GLU A 415 4.04 -20.53 -0.30
N THR A 416 4.82 -19.46 -0.14
CA THR A 416 5.67 -19.28 1.06
C THR A 416 4.84 -19.31 2.33
N ARG A 417 3.74 -18.57 2.39
CA ARG A 417 2.86 -18.48 3.56
C ARG A 417 2.27 -19.83 3.92
N ARG A 418 1.86 -20.63 2.93
CA ARG A 418 1.37 -21.99 3.16
C ARG A 418 2.49 -22.92 3.64
N GLN A 419 3.62 -22.92 2.94
CA GLN A 419 4.76 -23.80 3.21
C GLN A 419 5.38 -23.54 4.59
N ILE A 420 5.53 -22.28 5.01
CA ILE A 420 6.09 -21.96 6.33
C ILE A 420 5.17 -22.39 7.48
N LEU A 421 3.85 -22.27 7.30
CA LEU A 421 2.87 -22.78 8.25
C LEU A 421 2.91 -24.31 8.34
N GLU A 422 3.15 -25.01 7.22
CA GLU A 422 3.34 -26.46 7.20
C GLU A 422 4.64 -26.90 7.90
N HIS A 423 5.73 -26.14 7.73
CA HIS A 423 7.03 -26.45 8.32
C HIS A 423 7.12 -26.13 9.82
N GLU A 424 6.60 -24.98 10.24
CA GLU A 424 6.87 -24.41 11.57
C GLU A 424 5.58 -24.16 12.40
N GLY A 425 4.39 -24.37 11.81
CA GLY A 425 3.11 -24.15 12.51
C GLY A 425 2.80 -22.68 12.84
N ARG A 426 3.63 -21.74 12.37
CA ARG A 426 3.51 -20.30 12.60
C ARG A 426 4.03 -19.49 11.41
N LEU A 427 3.66 -18.21 11.36
CA LEU A 427 4.17 -17.26 10.37
C LEU A 427 5.63 -16.87 10.67
N PRO A 428 6.40 -16.43 9.66
CA PRO A 428 7.77 -15.99 9.86
C PRO A 428 7.82 -14.66 10.62
N ASP A 429 8.93 -14.40 11.32
CA ASP A 429 9.15 -13.14 12.02
C ASP A 429 9.64 -12.05 11.04
N VAL A 430 10.46 -12.45 10.04
CA VAL A 430 10.99 -11.55 9.01
C VAL A 430 10.93 -12.19 7.61
N VAL A 431 10.54 -11.42 6.60
CA VAL A 431 10.59 -11.79 5.18
C VAL A 431 11.39 -10.74 4.39
N LEU A 432 12.39 -11.17 3.63
CA LEU A 432 13.27 -10.30 2.85
C LEU A 432 13.20 -10.60 1.34
N ALA A 433 13.28 -9.55 0.54
CA ALA A 433 13.36 -9.64 -0.93
C ALA A 433 14.09 -8.42 -1.53
N CYS A 434 14.79 -8.61 -2.65
CA CYS A 434 15.52 -7.53 -3.32
C CYS A 434 14.59 -6.66 -4.18
N ILE A 435 14.93 -5.38 -4.34
CA ILE A 435 14.08 -4.38 -4.98
C ILE A 435 14.90 -3.57 -5.99
N GLY A 436 14.62 -3.84 -7.27
CA GLY A 436 14.83 -2.87 -8.36
C GLY A 436 13.47 -2.22 -8.65
N GLY A 437 12.79 -2.66 -9.70
CA GLY A 437 11.39 -2.28 -9.93
C GLY A 437 10.36 -2.91 -8.98
N GLY A 438 10.74 -3.92 -8.17
CA GLY A 438 9.91 -4.46 -7.08
C GLY A 438 9.06 -5.71 -7.34
N SER A 439 9.05 -6.31 -8.54
CA SER A 439 8.12 -7.43 -8.85
C SER A 439 8.23 -8.67 -7.95
N ASN A 440 9.45 -9.14 -7.64
CA ASN A 440 9.63 -10.30 -6.76
C ASN A 440 9.23 -9.97 -5.32
N ALA A 441 9.59 -8.77 -4.85
CA ALA A 441 9.38 -8.33 -3.49
C ALA A 441 7.88 -8.15 -3.23
N ILE A 442 7.16 -7.43 -4.08
CA ILE A 442 5.72 -7.29 -3.90
C ILE A 442 4.98 -8.63 -4.03
N GLY A 443 5.40 -9.51 -4.95
CA GLY A 443 4.84 -10.86 -5.06
C GLY A 443 5.06 -11.73 -3.82
N MET A 444 6.21 -11.55 -3.16
CA MET A 444 6.53 -12.20 -1.88
C MET A 444 5.74 -11.59 -0.72
N PHE A 445 5.67 -10.27 -0.63
CA PHE A 445 5.13 -9.52 0.49
C PHE A 445 3.61 -9.47 0.51
N TYR A 446 2.96 -9.41 -0.65
CA TYR A 446 1.53 -9.15 -0.77
C TYR A 446 0.65 -10.04 0.15
N PRO A 447 0.87 -11.36 0.23
CA PRO A 447 0.09 -12.24 1.10
C PRO A 447 0.34 -12.08 2.60
N PHE A 448 1.36 -11.32 3.00
CA PHE A 448 1.71 -11.02 4.40
C PHE A 448 1.37 -9.57 4.80
N LEU A 449 0.86 -8.74 3.89
CA LEU A 449 0.65 -7.31 4.17
C LEU A 449 -0.28 -7.05 5.36
N GLN A 450 -1.25 -7.94 5.61
CA GLN A 450 -2.18 -7.83 6.75
C GLN A 450 -1.66 -8.53 8.03
N ASP A 451 -0.58 -9.30 7.92
CA ASP A 451 0.04 -9.99 9.06
C ASP A 451 1.05 -9.02 9.73
N GLU A 452 0.58 -8.11 10.58
CA GLU A 452 1.42 -7.05 11.22
C GLU A 452 2.59 -7.61 12.05
N SER A 453 2.49 -8.85 12.53
CA SER A 453 3.58 -9.53 13.23
C SER A 453 4.75 -9.90 12.32
N VAL A 454 4.55 -9.91 11.00
CA VAL A 454 5.58 -10.25 10.01
C VAL A 454 6.26 -8.96 9.53
N LYS A 455 7.55 -8.81 9.85
CA LYS A 455 8.37 -7.71 9.32
C LYS A 455 8.72 -7.99 7.87
N LEU A 456 8.51 -7.00 7.01
CA LEU A 456 8.76 -7.08 5.57
C LEU A 456 9.89 -6.14 5.20
N ILE A 457 10.94 -6.67 4.55
CA ILE A 457 12.16 -5.93 4.29
C ILE A 457 12.52 -5.98 2.82
N GLY A 458 12.40 -4.83 2.17
CA GLY A 458 12.85 -4.59 0.81
C GLY A 458 14.32 -4.19 0.77
N VAL A 459 15.11 -4.78 -0.13
CA VAL A 459 16.55 -4.51 -0.20
C VAL A 459 16.95 -3.98 -1.57
N GLU A 460 17.34 -2.72 -1.62
CA GLU A 460 17.78 -2.03 -2.84
C GLU A 460 19.30 -1.97 -2.97
N ALA A 461 19.78 -1.63 -4.17
CA ALA A 461 21.20 -1.56 -4.46
C ALA A 461 21.79 -0.17 -4.14
N ALA A 462 22.75 -0.14 -3.23
CA ALA A 462 23.52 1.05 -2.88
C ALA A 462 24.70 1.30 -3.83
N GLY A 463 24.98 0.42 -4.79
CA GLY A 463 26.11 0.55 -5.72
C GLY A 463 27.44 0.66 -4.96
N GLU A 464 28.20 1.71 -5.23
CA GLU A 464 29.46 2.02 -4.53
C GLU A 464 29.24 2.66 -3.14
N GLY A 465 27.99 2.99 -2.80
CA GLY A 465 27.55 3.54 -1.53
C GLY A 465 26.39 4.51 -1.70
N ALA A 466 25.41 4.47 -0.80
CA ALA A 466 24.23 5.35 -0.86
C ALA A 466 24.56 6.84 -0.68
N ASP A 467 25.74 7.17 -0.15
CA ASP A 467 26.21 8.56 0.00
C ASP A 467 27.07 9.03 -1.18
N THR A 468 27.26 8.18 -2.20
CA THR A 468 27.94 8.53 -3.45
C THR A 468 26.92 8.91 -4.53
N GLU A 469 27.36 9.33 -5.72
CA GLU A 469 26.46 9.51 -6.87
C GLU A 469 26.20 8.19 -7.62
N ARG A 470 26.87 7.10 -7.26
CA ARG A 470 26.84 5.82 -7.98
C ARG A 470 26.10 4.76 -7.16
N HIS A 471 24.77 4.88 -7.16
CA HIS A 471 23.86 3.93 -6.52
C HIS A 471 22.54 3.78 -7.28
N ALA A 472 21.73 2.80 -6.90
CA ALA A 472 20.33 2.65 -7.34
C ALA A 472 19.35 2.69 -6.13
N ALA A 473 19.78 3.32 -5.02
CA ALA A 473 19.07 3.36 -3.75
C ALA A 473 17.87 4.35 -3.76
N THR A 474 16.86 4.04 -4.57
CA THR A 474 15.70 4.90 -4.85
C THR A 474 14.82 5.14 -3.63
N MET A 475 14.62 4.15 -2.77
CA MET A 475 13.84 4.29 -1.54
C MET A 475 14.58 5.11 -0.48
N THR A 476 15.91 5.06 -0.49
CA THR A 476 16.75 5.81 0.46
C THR A 476 16.95 7.27 0.04
N LYS A 477 17.18 7.55 -1.24
CA LYS A 477 17.59 8.88 -1.74
C LYS A 477 16.64 9.50 -2.75
N GLY A 478 15.70 8.72 -3.30
CA GLY A 478 14.78 9.19 -4.33
C GLY A 478 13.72 10.14 -3.79
N THR A 479 13.21 10.97 -4.70
CA THR A 479 12.12 11.92 -4.45
C THR A 479 10.93 11.60 -5.34
N GLU A 480 9.80 12.23 -5.06
CA GLU A 480 8.55 11.97 -5.77
C GLU A 480 8.55 12.58 -7.17
N GLY A 481 8.11 11.81 -8.17
CA GLY A 481 7.95 12.30 -9.53
C GLY A 481 7.34 11.27 -10.47
N VAL A 482 7.27 11.62 -11.75
CA VAL A 482 6.66 10.78 -12.78
C VAL A 482 7.75 10.21 -13.67
N LEU A 483 7.80 8.88 -13.78
CA LEU A 483 8.69 8.19 -14.71
C LEU A 483 8.01 6.92 -15.25
N HIS A 484 8.20 6.67 -16.54
CA HIS A 484 7.67 5.49 -17.24
C HIS A 484 6.17 5.23 -17.02
N GLY A 485 5.36 6.29 -16.90
CA GLY A 485 3.90 6.19 -16.88
C GLY A 485 3.24 6.16 -15.51
N ALA A 486 4.00 6.25 -14.41
CA ALA A 486 3.43 6.31 -13.06
C ALA A 486 4.11 7.37 -12.19
N PHE A 487 3.36 7.88 -11.21
CA PHE A 487 3.89 8.68 -10.11
C PHE A 487 4.50 7.75 -9.05
N MET A 488 5.78 7.90 -8.76
CA MET A 488 6.55 7.02 -7.87
C MET A 488 7.72 7.78 -7.22
N LYS A 489 8.53 7.08 -6.41
CA LYS A 489 9.85 7.58 -6.02
C LYS A 489 10.86 7.27 -7.13
N LEU A 490 11.73 8.22 -7.42
CA LEU A 490 12.83 8.06 -8.37
C LEU A 490 14.05 8.92 -7.99
N LEU A 491 15.22 8.54 -8.50
CA LEU A 491 16.45 9.32 -8.44
C LEU A 491 16.38 10.46 -9.46
N GLN A 492 16.36 11.70 -8.98
CA GLN A 492 16.30 12.91 -9.81
C GLN A 492 16.96 14.09 -9.10
N ASP A 493 17.42 15.07 -9.88
CA ASP A 493 17.96 16.32 -9.37
C ASP A 493 16.86 17.35 -9.03
N ASP A 494 17.25 18.51 -8.50
CA ASP A 494 16.35 19.61 -8.14
C ASP A 494 15.56 20.19 -9.33
N ALA A 495 16.00 19.94 -10.56
CA ALA A 495 15.32 20.33 -11.79
C ALA A 495 14.36 19.22 -12.30
N GLY A 496 14.25 18.10 -11.58
CA GLY A 496 13.43 16.95 -11.96
C GLY A 496 14.02 16.12 -13.10
N GLN A 497 15.33 16.24 -13.39
CA GLN A 497 16.00 15.38 -14.35
C GLN A 497 16.36 14.05 -13.71
N VAL A 498 15.95 12.96 -14.37
CA VAL A 498 16.20 11.59 -13.90
C VAL A 498 17.69 11.29 -13.92
N GLN A 499 18.26 11.01 -12.75
CA GLN A 499 19.65 10.63 -12.58
C GLN A 499 19.89 9.19 -13.06
N GLU A 500 21.14 8.91 -13.42
CA GLU A 500 21.55 7.56 -13.80
C GLU A 500 21.69 6.71 -12.53
N ALA A 501 21.09 5.53 -12.54
CA ALA A 501 21.28 4.56 -11.48
C ALA A 501 22.62 3.84 -11.67
N HIS A 502 23.15 3.27 -10.59
CA HIS A 502 24.31 2.39 -10.67
C HIS A 502 24.22 1.22 -9.70
N SER A 503 24.45 0.01 -10.20
CA SER A 503 24.72 -1.18 -9.40
C SER A 503 25.53 -2.20 -10.23
N ILE A 504 26.31 -3.04 -9.55
CA ILE A 504 26.88 -4.25 -10.17
C ILE A 504 25.78 -5.20 -10.67
N SER A 505 24.59 -5.15 -10.07
CA SER A 505 23.43 -5.96 -10.42
C SER A 505 22.56 -5.25 -11.46
N ALA A 506 22.65 -5.67 -12.72
CA ALA A 506 21.87 -5.07 -13.81
C ALA A 506 20.33 -5.14 -13.60
N GLY A 507 19.82 -6.07 -12.79
CA GLY A 507 18.39 -6.16 -12.46
C GLY A 507 17.93 -5.19 -11.36
N LEU A 508 18.86 -4.60 -10.60
CA LEU A 508 18.59 -3.56 -9.61
C LEU A 508 19.01 -2.16 -10.09
N ASP A 509 19.71 -2.08 -11.23
CA ASP A 509 20.18 -0.85 -11.84
C ASP A 509 19.04 -0.08 -12.55
N TYR A 510 18.15 0.49 -11.74
CA TYR A 510 16.97 1.22 -12.20
C TYR A 510 16.70 2.42 -11.28
N PRO A 511 16.47 3.64 -11.82
CA PRO A 511 16.36 4.85 -11.00
C PRO A 511 14.98 5.07 -10.38
N GLY A 512 14.04 4.14 -10.53
CA GLY A 512 12.68 4.25 -9.99
C GLY A 512 12.29 3.05 -9.14
N VAL A 513 11.08 3.04 -8.60
CA VAL A 513 10.56 1.92 -7.81
C VAL A 513 9.05 1.78 -7.98
N GLY A 514 8.52 0.55 -7.87
CA GLY A 514 7.09 0.29 -8.01
C GLY A 514 6.24 1.19 -7.10
N PRO A 515 5.11 1.75 -7.59
CA PRO A 515 4.31 2.72 -6.83
C PRO A 515 3.74 2.13 -5.53
N GLU A 516 3.41 0.84 -5.52
CA GLU A 516 2.93 0.15 -4.31
C GLU A 516 4.04 0.07 -3.24
N HIS A 517 5.30 -0.11 -3.63
CA HIS A 517 6.42 -0.06 -2.69
C HIS A 517 6.60 1.33 -2.07
N ALA A 518 6.50 2.38 -2.90
CA ALA A 518 6.55 3.76 -2.42
C ALA A 518 5.42 4.03 -1.40
N HIS A 519 4.21 3.54 -1.67
CA HIS A 519 3.09 3.63 -0.74
C HIS A 519 3.34 2.86 0.57
N LEU A 520 3.80 1.61 0.47
CA LEU A 520 4.07 0.75 1.62
C LEU A 520 5.18 1.31 2.52
N ALA A 521 6.14 2.04 1.95
CA ALA A 521 7.14 2.77 2.73
C ALA A 521 6.54 3.96 3.48
N ASP A 522 5.71 4.76 2.82
CA ASP A 522 5.10 5.95 3.41
C ASP A 522 4.18 5.61 4.59
N ILE A 523 3.49 4.46 4.54
CA ILE A 523 2.67 3.98 5.67
C ILE A 523 3.46 3.15 6.69
N GLY A 524 4.77 2.95 6.47
CA GLY A 524 5.64 2.20 7.37
C GLY A 524 5.40 0.69 7.42
N ARG A 525 4.71 0.11 6.43
CA ARG A 525 4.41 -1.34 6.41
C ARG A 525 5.61 -2.19 5.97
N VAL A 526 6.43 -1.67 5.07
CA VAL A 526 7.66 -2.33 4.58
C VAL A 526 8.85 -1.45 4.92
N GLU A 527 9.90 -2.04 5.47
CA GLU A 527 11.18 -1.39 5.72
C GLU A 527 12.10 -1.57 4.51
N TYR A 528 12.82 -0.52 4.12
CA TYR A 528 13.72 -0.56 2.97
C TYR A 528 15.16 -0.35 3.43
N LYS A 529 16.05 -1.19 2.93
CA LYS A 529 17.48 -1.24 3.27
C LYS A 529 18.32 -1.20 2.01
N ALA A 530 19.50 -0.61 2.10
CA ALA A 530 20.41 -0.47 0.98
C ALA A 530 21.67 -1.32 1.21
N ILE A 531 22.06 -2.10 0.20
CA ILE A 531 23.24 -2.97 0.24
C ILE A 531 24.21 -2.57 -0.87
N THR A 532 25.48 -2.42 -0.52
CA THR A 532 26.55 -2.08 -1.47
C THR A 532 26.94 -3.27 -2.34
N ASP A 533 27.59 -2.98 -3.48
CA ASP A 533 28.08 -3.99 -4.40
C ASP A 533 29.07 -4.97 -3.72
N GLU A 534 29.95 -4.47 -2.84
CA GLU A 534 30.89 -5.32 -2.09
C GLU A 534 30.18 -6.25 -1.10
N GLU A 535 29.16 -5.76 -0.41
CA GLU A 535 28.36 -6.57 0.52
C GLU A 535 27.60 -7.67 -0.22
N ALA A 536 27.01 -7.35 -1.38
CA ALA A 536 26.34 -8.34 -2.22
C ALA A 536 27.32 -9.40 -2.73
N LEU A 537 28.50 -9.00 -3.24
CA LEU A 537 29.53 -9.94 -3.69
C LEU A 537 30.02 -10.86 -2.56
N LYS A 538 30.22 -10.31 -1.36
CA LYS A 538 30.59 -11.11 -0.18
C LYS A 538 29.50 -12.14 0.16
N ALA A 539 28.24 -11.73 0.10
CA ALA A 539 27.11 -12.62 0.35
C ALA A 539 27.01 -13.74 -0.70
N VAL A 540 27.34 -13.49 -1.98
CA VAL A 540 27.43 -14.54 -3.01
C VAL A 540 28.39 -15.64 -2.57
N ILE A 541 29.57 -15.28 -2.08
CA ILE A 541 30.61 -16.24 -1.69
C ILE A 541 30.13 -17.09 -0.50
N THR A 542 29.75 -16.44 0.61
CA THR A 542 29.35 -17.15 1.83
C THR A 542 28.11 -18.02 1.61
N PHE A 543 27.11 -17.50 0.91
CA PHE A 543 25.89 -18.24 0.59
C PHE A 543 26.18 -19.46 -0.30
N SER A 544 27.00 -19.30 -1.34
CA SER A 544 27.35 -20.40 -2.24
C SER A 544 28.15 -21.50 -1.53
N GLN A 545 29.06 -21.15 -0.62
CA GLN A 545 29.87 -22.11 0.14
C GLN A 545 29.06 -22.84 1.23
N LEU A 546 28.07 -22.17 1.82
CA LEU A 546 27.24 -22.75 2.89
C LEU A 546 26.12 -23.62 2.32
N GLU A 547 25.42 -23.15 1.29
CA GLU A 547 24.21 -23.81 0.78
C GLU A 547 24.39 -24.52 -0.56
N GLY A 548 25.52 -24.33 -1.25
CA GLY A 548 25.74 -24.91 -2.58
C GLY A 548 24.83 -24.33 -3.66
N ILE A 549 24.30 -23.13 -3.45
CA ILE A 549 23.41 -22.42 -4.36
C ILE A 549 24.14 -21.15 -4.81
N ILE A 550 24.28 -20.95 -6.12
CA ILE A 550 24.84 -19.71 -6.67
C ILE A 550 23.68 -18.76 -6.97
N PRO A 551 23.47 -17.70 -6.16
CA PRO A 551 22.34 -16.80 -6.31
C PRO A 551 22.62 -15.80 -7.45
N ALA A 552 21.55 -15.22 -8.00
CA ALA A 552 21.70 -14.02 -8.83
C ALA A 552 22.21 -12.84 -7.97
N LEU A 553 22.94 -11.90 -8.58
CA LEU A 553 23.43 -10.70 -7.90
C LEU A 553 22.30 -9.89 -7.24
N GLU A 554 21.11 -9.87 -7.86
CA GLU A 554 19.91 -9.26 -7.29
C GLU A 554 19.56 -9.91 -5.95
N SER A 555 19.47 -11.25 -5.92
CA SER A 555 19.13 -12.02 -4.71
C SER A 555 20.22 -11.90 -3.63
N ALA A 556 21.48 -11.75 -4.03
CA ALA A 556 22.59 -11.57 -3.11
C ALA A 556 22.45 -10.31 -2.23
N HIS A 557 21.78 -9.27 -2.71
CA HIS A 557 21.47 -8.08 -1.88
C HIS A 557 20.55 -8.45 -0.72
N ALA A 558 19.46 -9.19 -0.99
CA ALA A 558 18.55 -9.65 0.06
C ALA A 558 19.25 -10.59 1.05
N ILE A 559 20.16 -11.45 0.56
CA ILE A 559 20.96 -12.35 1.41
C ILE A 559 21.93 -11.58 2.31
N ALA A 560 22.60 -10.54 1.78
CA ALA A 560 23.52 -9.72 2.55
C ALA A 560 22.81 -8.97 3.71
N GLU A 561 21.62 -8.41 3.45
CA GLU A 561 20.82 -7.78 4.50
C GLU A 561 20.26 -8.81 5.48
N ALA A 562 19.85 -10.00 5.01
CA ALA A 562 19.40 -11.08 5.87
C ALA A 562 20.47 -11.52 6.88
N GLU A 563 21.74 -11.55 6.49
CA GLU A 563 22.85 -11.84 7.41
C GLU A 563 22.95 -10.79 8.54
N LYS A 564 22.71 -9.51 8.24
CA LYS A 564 22.73 -8.43 9.25
C LYS A 564 21.55 -8.54 10.22
N TRP A 565 20.39 -8.91 9.71
CA TRP A 565 19.19 -9.17 10.52
C TRP A 565 19.34 -10.40 11.40
N ALA A 566 19.86 -11.49 10.83
CA ALA A 566 20.06 -12.74 11.54
C ALA A 566 20.92 -12.57 12.82
N LYS A 567 21.94 -11.70 12.77
CA LYS A 567 22.80 -11.37 13.92
C LYS A 567 22.09 -10.66 15.07
N GLN A 568 20.90 -10.10 14.82
CA GLN A 568 20.09 -9.35 15.79
C GLN A 568 18.84 -10.12 16.24
N MET A 569 18.59 -11.28 15.64
CA MET A 569 17.42 -12.11 15.86
C MET A 569 17.75 -13.30 16.78
N ALA A 570 16.73 -13.76 17.51
CA ALA A 570 16.84 -14.89 18.41
C ALA A 570 16.85 -16.23 17.64
N PRO A 571 17.50 -17.29 18.17
CA PRO A 571 17.59 -18.58 17.49
C PRO A 571 16.25 -19.29 17.19
N ASP A 572 15.20 -18.95 17.94
CA ASP A 572 13.85 -19.50 17.75
C ASP A 572 13.00 -18.70 16.76
N GLU A 573 13.45 -17.51 16.33
CA GLU A 573 12.80 -16.72 15.29
C GLU A 573 12.98 -17.33 13.90
N LEU A 574 12.10 -16.94 12.97
CA LEU A 574 12.04 -17.43 11.58
C LEU A 574 12.31 -16.29 10.61
N LEU A 575 13.27 -16.50 9.72
CA LEU A 575 13.64 -15.57 8.67
C LEU A 575 13.49 -16.23 7.30
N VAL A 576 12.75 -15.60 6.39
CA VAL A 576 12.55 -16.09 5.02
C VAL A 576 13.21 -15.14 4.02
N ILE A 577 14.00 -15.68 3.10
CA ILE A 577 14.67 -14.94 2.02
C ILE A 577 14.09 -15.36 0.67
N CYS A 578 13.64 -14.40 -0.13
CA CYS A 578 13.28 -14.66 -1.53
C CYS A 578 14.54 -14.74 -2.40
N VAL A 579 14.90 -15.95 -2.84
CA VAL A 579 15.98 -16.18 -3.81
C VAL A 579 15.40 -16.02 -5.21
N SER A 580 15.27 -14.76 -5.64
CA SER A 580 14.51 -14.35 -6.82
C SER A 580 14.99 -14.91 -8.17
N GLY A 581 16.22 -15.41 -8.24
CA GLY A 581 16.81 -15.99 -9.45
C GLY A 581 18.19 -16.62 -9.21
N ARG A 582 18.65 -17.43 -10.18
CA ARG A 582 19.96 -18.10 -10.15
C ARG A 582 21.08 -17.28 -10.80
N GLY A 583 22.31 -17.50 -10.33
CA GLY A 583 23.49 -16.72 -10.69
C GLY A 583 24.18 -17.10 -12.01
N ASP A 584 23.65 -18.03 -12.81
CA ASP A 584 24.29 -18.45 -14.07
C ASP A 584 24.60 -17.26 -15.00
N LYS A 585 23.72 -16.25 -15.01
CA LYS A 585 23.89 -15.05 -15.83
C LYS A 585 25.02 -14.13 -15.33
N ASP A 586 25.35 -14.23 -14.05
CA ASP A 586 26.31 -13.35 -13.38
C ASP A 586 27.70 -13.98 -13.30
N MET A 587 27.88 -15.21 -13.80
CA MET A 587 29.15 -15.94 -13.72
C MET A 587 30.34 -15.20 -14.35
N ALA A 588 30.13 -14.45 -15.43
CA ALA A 588 31.18 -13.63 -16.02
C ALA A 588 31.61 -12.51 -15.06
N THR A 589 30.63 -11.80 -14.48
CA THR A 589 30.86 -10.77 -13.46
C THR A 589 31.52 -11.36 -12.21
N TYR A 590 31.10 -12.55 -11.76
CA TYR A 590 31.72 -13.26 -10.65
C TYR A 590 33.16 -13.65 -10.96
N ALA A 591 33.44 -14.17 -12.15
CA ALA A 591 34.80 -14.50 -12.55
C ALA A 591 35.73 -13.28 -12.58
N GLU A 592 35.22 -12.13 -13.07
CA GLU A 592 35.98 -10.87 -13.11
C GLU A 592 36.21 -10.28 -11.71
N ARG A 593 35.19 -10.25 -10.86
CA ARG A 593 35.22 -9.54 -9.57
C ARG A 593 35.70 -10.38 -8.40
N LEU A 594 35.59 -11.70 -8.51
CA LEU A 594 35.97 -12.66 -7.47
C LEU A 594 37.17 -13.52 -7.90
N GLU A 595 37.96 -13.03 -8.87
CA GLU A 595 39.17 -13.69 -9.31
C GLU A 595 40.12 -13.91 -8.12
N GLY A 596 40.59 -15.14 -7.92
CA GLY A 596 41.42 -15.51 -6.78
C GLY A 596 40.69 -16.08 -5.56
N LEU A 597 39.42 -16.47 -5.69
CA LEU A 597 38.75 -17.37 -4.72
C LEU A 597 39.57 -18.66 -4.55
N THR A 598 40.38 -18.73 -3.51
CA THR A 598 41.10 -19.92 -3.03
C THR A 598 40.45 -20.50 -1.80
#